data_AF-A0A941FL16-F1
#
_entry.id   AF-A0A941FL16-F1
#
_cell.length_a   1.000
_cell.length_b   1.000
_cell.length_c   1.000
_cell.angle_alpha   90.00
_cell.angle_beta   90.00
_cell.angle_gamma   90.00
#
_symmetry.space_group_name_H-M   'P 1'
#
loop_
_entity.id
_entity.type
_entity.pdbx_description
1 polymer ?
#
loop_
_entity_poly.entity_id
_entity_poly.type
_entity_poly.pdbx_seq_one_letter_code
_entity_poly.pdbx_strand_id
1 'polypeptide(L)'
;MGDAAKTEAEKTAARVIEGVLKDADLEWESPEPGTYVAQLPGTRKLKTTLSLIVGRHSLSLNAFVIRHPDENEQAVHRWLLERNLKLYGVSYAVDQHGDVYLTGRLPLSAVTADEIDRLLGQVLQAADGSFNTLLELGFASAIRKEYEWRVSRGESTRNLDAFAHLTRRPER
;
A
#
# COMPACT_ATOMS: atom_id res chain seq x y z
N MET A 1 21.49 -21.81 -12.57
CA MET A 1 20.31 -22.60 -12.12
C MET A 1 19.13 -21.66 -12.06
N GLY A 2 18.17 -21.63 -12.96
CA GLY A 2 18.06 -22.20 -14.29
C GLY A 2 17.14 -21.28 -15.07
N ASP A 3 17.57 -20.87 -16.27
CA ASP A 3 16.73 -20.19 -17.24
C ASP A 3 15.77 -21.25 -17.83
N ALA A 4 14.81 -21.67 -17.02
CA ALA A 4 13.69 -22.46 -17.52
C ALA A 4 12.85 -21.50 -18.35
N ALA A 5 12.76 -21.74 -19.66
CA ALA A 5 11.97 -20.92 -20.57
C ALA A 5 10.59 -20.64 -19.96
N LYS A 6 10.28 -19.35 -19.77
CA LYS A 6 9.01 -18.90 -19.18
C LYS A 6 7.84 -19.59 -19.86
N THR A 7 6.89 -20.07 -19.05
CA THR A 7 5.68 -20.68 -19.58
C THR A 7 4.85 -19.67 -20.38
N GLU A 8 4.00 -20.15 -21.29
CA GLU A 8 3.11 -19.25 -22.05
C GLU A 8 2.17 -18.45 -21.14
N ALA A 9 1.78 -19.04 -20.00
CA ALA A 9 1.00 -18.37 -18.96
C ALA A 9 1.76 -17.19 -18.32
N GLU A 10 3.04 -17.37 -17.98
CA GLU A 10 3.88 -16.30 -17.44
C GLU A 10 4.07 -15.16 -18.45
N LYS A 11 4.32 -15.48 -19.71
CA LYS A 11 4.45 -14.47 -20.80
C LYS A 11 3.15 -13.71 -21.04
N THR A 12 2.02 -14.39 -20.93
CA THR A 12 0.70 -13.77 -21.08
C THR A 12 0.41 -12.84 -19.90
N ALA A 13 0.63 -13.30 -18.67
CA ALA A 13 0.48 -12.47 -17.47
C ALA A 13 1.36 -11.21 -17.52
N ALA A 14 2.64 -11.36 -17.92
CA ALA A 14 3.57 -10.25 -18.13
C ALA A 14 3.01 -9.21 -19.11
N ARG A 15 2.56 -9.64 -20.30
CA ARG A 15 1.97 -8.74 -21.31
C ARG A 15 0.74 -8.00 -20.80
N VAL A 16 -0.13 -8.69 -20.05
CA VAL A 16 -1.33 -8.09 -19.46
C VAL A 16 -0.96 -7.01 -18.44
N ILE A 17 -0.03 -7.31 -17.53
CA ILE A 17 0.43 -6.35 -16.51
C ILE A 17 1.05 -5.13 -17.17
N GLU A 18 1.98 -5.33 -18.11
CA GLU A 18 2.63 -4.24 -18.83
C GLU A 18 1.64 -3.39 -19.64
N GLY A 19 0.62 -4.03 -20.22
CA GLY A 19 -0.46 -3.34 -20.92
C GLY A 19 -1.24 -2.41 -19.98
N VAL A 20 -1.76 -2.96 -18.87
CA VAL A 20 -2.54 -2.17 -17.90
C VAL A 20 -1.72 -1.03 -17.29
N LEU A 21 -0.46 -1.28 -16.93
CA LEU A 21 0.40 -0.24 -16.35
C LEU A 21 0.69 0.90 -17.34
N LYS A 22 0.83 0.59 -18.64
CA LYS A 22 1.00 1.59 -19.70
C LYS A 22 -0.30 2.35 -19.98
N ASP A 23 -1.41 1.64 -20.09
CA ASP A 23 -2.73 2.23 -20.38
C ASP A 23 -3.18 3.16 -19.25
N ALA A 24 -2.81 2.85 -18.00
CA ALA A 24 -3.05 3.69 -16.83
C ALA A 24 -2.03 4.83 -16.64
N ASP A 25 -1.05 4.97 -17.55
CA ASP A 25 0.04 5.97 -17.49
C ASP A 25 0.78 5.98 -16.13
N LEU A 26 1.02 4.79 -15.56
CA LEU A 26 1.70 4.65 -14.28
C LEU A 26 3.22 4.65 -14.47
N GLU A 27 3.93 5.30 -13.55
CA GLU A 27 5.39 5.12 -13.43
C GLU A 27 5.67 3.71 -12.91
N TRP A 28 6.40 2.90 -13.67
CA TRP A 28 6.82 1.56 -13.23
C TRP A 28 8.18 1.13 -13.79
N GLU A 29 8.82 0.20 -13.07
CA GLU A 29 10.07 -0.43 -13.47
C GLU A 29 9.96 -1.97 -13.36
N SER A 30 10.84 -2.69 -14.05
CA SER A 30 10.95 -4.16 -13.99
C SER A 30 12.38 -4.55 -13.61
N PRO A 31 12.73 -4.53 -12.31
CA PRO A 31 14.11 -4.76 -11.86
C PRO A 31 14.60 -6.18 -12.16
N GLU A 32 13.69 -7.14 -12.19
CA GLU A 32 13.98 -8.54 -12.52
C GLU A 32 12.91 -9.09 -13.46
N PRO A 33 13.21 -10.09 -14.30
CA PRO A 33 12.24 -10.65 -15.21
C PRO A 33 11.00 -11.22 -14.49
N GLY A 34 9.84 -10.60 -14.70
CA GLY A 34 8.57 -11.02 -14.06
C GLY A 34 8.28 -10.30 -12.75
N THR A 35 9.14 -9.37 -12.33
CA THR A 35 8.90 -8.46 -11.20
C THR A 35 8.63 -7.08 -11.75
N TYR A 36 7.52 -6.47 -11.35
CA TYR A 36 7.11 -5.14 -11.74
C TYR A 36 6.90 -4.30 -10.48
N VAL A 37 7.43 -3.08 -10.46
CA VAL A 37 7.27 -2.15 -9.35
C VAL A 37 6.62 -0.88 -9.89
N ALA A 38 5.36 -0.64 -9.51
CA ALA A 38 4.55 0.48 -9.96
C ALA A 38 4.34 1.51 -8.84
N GLN A 39 4.27 2.79 -9.20
CA GLN A 39 3.94 3.89 -8.30
C GLN A 39 2.48 4.29 -8.49
N LEU A 40 1.64 3.98 -7.49
CA LEU A 40 0.24 4.37 -7.51
C LEU A 40 0.07 5.77 -6.91
N PRO A 41 -0.51 6.73 -7.65
CA PRO A 41 -0.73 8.09 -7.15
C PRO A 41 -1.90 8.11 -6.15
N GLY A 42 -1.62 8.54 -4.92
CA GLY A 42 -2.64 8.68 -3.86
C GLY A 42 -2.88 10.13 -3.46
N THR A 43 -3.98 10.38 -2.76
CA THR A 43 -4.38 11.73 -2.33
C THR A 43 -3.86 12.09 -0.95
N ARG A 44 -3.85 11.12 -0.02
CA ARG A 44 -3.38 11.27 1.37
C ARG A 44 -1.97 10.73 1.51
N LYS A 45 -1.71 9.55 0.93
CA LYS A 45 -0.39 8.96 0.76
C LYS A 45 0.11 9.30 -0.65
N LEU A 46 1.05 10.25 -0.72
CA LEU A 46 1.56 10.83 -1.97
C LEU A 46 1.85 9.80 -3.08
N LYS A 47 2.53 8.69 -2.72
CA LYS A 47 2.77 7.55 -3.61
C LYS A 47 2.67 6.24 -2.84
N THR A 48 2.05 5.24 -3.44
CA THR A 48 2.05 3.86 -2.93
C THR A 48 2.83 2.97 -3.90
N THR A 49 3.99 2.49 -3.45
CA THR A 49 4.78 1.51 -4.20
C THR A 49 4.09 0.14 -4.14
N LEU A 50 3.74 -0.40 -5.31
CA LEU A 50 3.16 -1.73 -5.48
C LEU A 50 4.13 -2.61 -6.27
N SER A 51 4.50 -3.76 -5.69
CA SER A 51 5.24 -4.81 -6.37
C SER A 51 4.28 -5.90 -6.86
N LEU A 52 4.44 -6.31 -8.12
CA LEU A 52 3.74 -7.41 -8.78
C LEU A 52 4.79 -8.44 -9.25
N ILE A 53 4.70 -9.67 -8.75
CA ILE A 53 5.68 -10.73 -9.03
C ILE A 53 4.98 -11.91 -9.68
N VAL A 54 5.27 -12.13 -10.97
CA VAL A 54 4.81 -13.26 -11.77
C VAL A 54 5.69 -14.46 -11.45
N GLY A 55 5.21 -15.35 -10.59
CA GLY A 55 5.82 -16.65 -10.34
C GLY A 55 5.37 -17.73 -11.33
N ARG A 56 5.85 -18.96 -11.13
CA ARG A 56 5.55 -20.10 -12.02
C ARG A 56 4.06 -20.46 -12.13
N HIS A 57 3.28 -20.18 -11.08
CA HIS A 57 1.87 -20.59 -10.98
C HIS A 57 0.92 -19.47 -10.52
N SER A 58 1.47 -18.38 -10.00
CA SER A 58 0.67 -17.32 -9.39
C SER A 58 1.34 -15.97 -9.57
N LEU A 59 0.52 -14.94 -9.70
CA LEU A 59 0.92 -13.56 -9.49
C LEU A 59 0.79 -13.25 -7.99
N SER A 60 1.85 -12.73 -7.38
CA SER A 60 1.81 -12.16 -6.04
C SER A 60 1.88 -10.64 -6.13
N LEU A 61 1.18 -9.94 -5.24
CA LEU A 61 1.21 -8.49 -5.14
C LEU A 61 1.55 -8.07 -3.71
N ASN A 62 2.38 -7.04 -3.56
CA ASN A 62 2.77 -6.49 -2.26
C ASN A 62 2.90 -4.96 -2.36
N ALA A 63 2.12 -4.23 -1.56
CA ALA A 63 2.22 -2.79 -1.44
C ALA A 63 2.53 -2.40 0.00
N PHE A 64 3.55 -1.56 0.18
CA PHE A 64 3.87 -1.00 1.49
C PHE A 64 2.80 0.01 1.90
N VAL A 65 2.26 -0.09 3.13
CA VAL A 65 1.22 0.81 3.65
C VAL A 65 1.80 1.80 4.64
N ILE A 66 2.36 1.32 5.75
CA ILE A 66 2.91 2.17 6.80
C ILE A 66 3.97 1.40 7.60
N ARG A 67 4.89 2.13 8.23
CA ARG A 67 5.88 1.55 9.14
C ARG A 67 5.19 0.97 10.38
N HIS A 68 5.92 0.14 11.12
CA HIS A 68 5.50 -0.33 12.44
C HIS A 68 4.91 0.81 13.29
N PRO A 69 3.69 0.63 13.86
CA PRO A 69 3.07 1.60 14.75
C PRO A 69 3.97 1.93 15.95
N ASP A 70 4.15 3.23 16.25
CA ASP A 70 4.92 3.67 17.42
C ASP A 70 4.19 3.37 18.74
N GLU A 71 2.85 3.30 18.69
CA GLU A 71 2.00 3.01 19.83
C GLU A 71 0.74 2.23 19.43
N ASN A 72 0.05 1.67 20.42
CA ASN A 72 -1.28 1.06 20.27
C ASN A 72 -1.38 -0.03 19.17
N GLU A 73 -0.32 -0.81 18.99
CA GLU A 73 -0.19 -1.85 17.97
C GLU A 73 -1.38 -2.84 17.97
N GLN A 74 -1.88 -3.23 19.14
CA GLN A 74 -3.04 -4.12 19.26
C GLN A 74 -4.29 -3.54 18.58
N ALA A 75 -4.56 -2.25 18.73
CA ALA A 75 -5.70 -1.60 18.11
C ALA A 75 -5.50 -1.48 16.59
N VAL A 76 -4.28 -1.18 16.14
CA VAL A 76 -3.93 -1.17 14.72
C VAL A 76 -4.17 -2.55 14.11
N HIS A 77 -3.62 -3.61 14.70
CA HIS A 77 -3.78 -4.98 14.18
C HIS A 77 -5.24 -5.44 14.16
N ARG A 78 -6.00 -5.16 15.21
CA ARG A 78 -7.43 -5.45 15.23
C ARG A 78 -8.16 -4.73 14.10
N TRP A 79 -7.88 -3.44 13.92
CA TRP A 79 -8.49 -2.64 12.85
C TRP A 79 -8.15 -3.19 11.45
N LEU A 80 -6.90 -3.58 11.22
CA LEU A 80 -6.47 -4.21 9.96
C LEU A 80 -7.25 -5.51 9.68
N LEU A 81 -7.41 -6.36 10.69
CA LEU A 81 -8.17 -7.61 10.58
C LEU A 81 -9.67 -7.37 10.32
N GLU A 82 -10.27 -6.41 11.01
CA GLU A 82 -11.66 -6.02 10.77
C GLU A 82 -11.86 -5.44 9.36
N ARG A 83 -10.86 -4.71 8.85
CA ARG A 83 -10.90 -4.13 7.50
C ARG A 83 -10.77 -5.19 6.41
N ASN A 84 -10.01 -6.26 6.64
CA ASN A 84 -9.85 -7.37 5.70
C ASN A 84 -11.17 -8.02 5.30
N LEU A 85 -12.22 -7.98 6.14
CA LEU A 85 -13.55 -8.50 5.81
C LEU A 85 -14.22 -7.81 4.62
N LYS A 86 -13.74 -6.62 4.23
CA LYS A 86 -14.33 -5.80 3.17
C LYS A 86 -13.44 -5.68 1.94
N LEU A 87 -12.22 -6.22 1.97
CA LEU A 87 -11.26 -6.10 0.88
C LEU A 87 -11.48 -7.19 -0.16
N TYR A 88 -11.21 -6.84 -1.42
CA TYR A 88 -11.27 -7.77 -2.55
C TYR A 88 -9.86 -8.03 -3.09
N GLY A 89 -9.50 -9.30 -3.25
CA GLY A 89 -8.24 -9.75 -3.87
C GLY A 89 -6.96 -9.46 -3.08
N VAL A 90 -7.03 -8.60 -2.05
CA VAL A 90 -5.92 -8.19 -1.19
C VAL A 90 -6.29 -8.26 0.28
N SER A 91 -5.29 -8.30 1.15
CA SER A 91 -5.44 -8.28 2.60
C SER A 91 -4.27 -7.56 3.24
N TYR A 92 -4.51 -6.90 4.37
CA TYR A 92 -3.44 -6.39 5.20
C TYR A 92 -2.65 -7.54 5.82
N ALA A 93 -1.34 -7.39 5.82
CA ALA A 93 -0.38 -8.28 6.45
C ALA A 93 0.67 -7.44 7.19
N VAL A 94 1.32 -8.07 8.17
CA VAL A 94 2.38 -7.47 8.98
C VAL A 94 3.63 -8.32 8.81
N ASP A 95 4.78 -7.70 8.61
CA ASP A 95 6.06 -8.40 8.49
C ASP A 95 6.74 -8.62 9.86
N GLN A 96 7.96 -9.16 9.85
CA GLN A 96 8.73 -9.43 11.07
C GLN A 96 9.17 -8.15 11.82
N HIS A 97 9.21 -7.02 11.13
CA HIS A 97 9.54 -5.72 11.70
C HIS A 97 8.29 -4.97 12.19
N GLY A 98 7.10 -5.53 11.99
CA GLY A 98 5.83 -4.90 12.33
C GLY A 98 5.33 -3.92 11.26
N ASP A 99 6.00 -3.84 10.11
CA ASP A 99 5.58 -2.98 9.01
C ASP A 99 4.33 -3.56 8.33
N VAL A 100 3.42 -2.67 7.95
CA VAL A 100 2.12 -3.06 7.39
C VAL A 100 2.17 -3.01 5.87
N TYR A 101 1.71 -4.09 5.25
CA TYR A 101 1.60 -4.27 3.80
C TYR A 101 0.18 -4.63 3.40
N LEU A 102 -0.16 -4.36 2.15
CA LEU A 102 -1.26 -5.01 1.44
C LEU A 102 -0.66 -6.11 0.57
N THR A 103 -1.14 -7.34 0.74
CA THR A 103 -0.69 -8.49 -0.03
C THR A 103 -1.85 -9.20 -0.70
N GLY A 104 -1.58 -9.88 -1.80
CA GLY A 104 -2.55 -10.68 -2.53
C GLY A 104 -1.86 -11.71 -3.41
N ARG A 105 -2.58 -12.79 -3.71
CA ARG A 105 -2.08 -13.86 -4.57
C ARG A 105 -3.21 -14.42 -5.41
N LEU A 106 -2.97 -14.49 -6.71
CA LEU A 106 -3.94 -14.98 -7.68
C LEU A 106 -3.29 -15.98 -8.65
N PRO A 107 -4.04 -16.98 -9.14
CA PRO A 107 -3.54 -17.87 -10.17
C PRO A 107 -3.30 -17.09 -11.48
N LEU A 108 -2.32 -17.52 -12.29
CA LEU A 108 -2.02 -16.85 -13.55
C LEU A 108 -3.22 -16.80 -14.51
N SER A 109 -4.15 -17.76 -14.42
CA SER A 109 -5.38 -17.77 -15.21
C SER A 109 -6.35 -16.62 -14.88
N ALA A 110 -6.22 -16.01 -13.71
CA ALA A 110 -7.02 -14.85 -13.31
C ALA A 110 -6.37 -13.53 -13.72
N VAL A 111 -5.14 -13.54 -14.26
CA VAL A 111 -4.43 -12.33 -14.68
C VAL A 111 -5.01 -11.85 -16.02
N THR A 112 -6.03 -11.00 -15.91
CA THR A 112 -6.69 -10.30 -17.02
C THR A 112 -6.56 -8.79 -16.83
N ALA A 113 -6.75 -8.01 -17.89
CA ALA A 113 -6.64 -6.56 -17.81
C ALA A 113 -7.59 -5.98 -16.74
N ASP A 114 -8.86 -6.39 -16.79
CA ASP A 114 -9.89 -6.00 -15.83
C ASP A 114 -9.54 -6.40 -14.39
N GLU A 115 -8.99 -7.59 -14.18
CA GLU A 115 -8.65 -8.04 -12.82
C GLU A 115 -7.43 -7.28 -12.27
N ILE A 116 -6.42 -7.00 -13.09
CA ILE A 116 -5.28 -6.18 -12.67
C ILE A 116 -5.75 -4.77 -12.35
N ASP A 117 -6.56 -4.13 -13.21
CA ASP A 117 -7.12 -2.80 -12.95
C ASP A 117 -7.89 -2.74 -11.62
N ARG A 118 -8.76 -3.73 -11.37
CA ARG A 118 -9.49 -3.85 -10.09
C ARG A 118 -8.54 -3.96 -8.90
N LEU A 119 -7.48 -4.76 -9.00
CA LEU A 119 -6.49 -4.92 -7.94
C LEU A 119 -5.72 -3.61 -7.68
N LEU A 120 -5.33 -2.88 -8.73
CA LEU A 120 -4.69 -1.56 -8.59
C LEU A 120 -5.60 -0.59 -7.84
N GLY A 121 -6.88 -0.52 -8.22
CA GLY A 121 -7.88 0.30 -7.54
C GLY A 121 -8.09 -0.09 -6.07
N GLN A 122 -8.16 -1.39 -5.77
CA GLN A 122 -8.27 -1.89 -4.41
C GLN A 122 -7.05 -1.54 -3.55
N VAL A 123 -5.84 -1.71 -4.10
CA VAL A 123 -4.60 -1.33 -3.39
C VAL A 123 -4.59 0.16 -3.10
N LEU A 124 -4.92 1.00 -4.09
CA LEU A 124 -4.96 2.44 -3.91
C LEU A 124 -5.97 2.84 -2.84
N GLN A 125 -7.19 2.32 -2.90
CA GLN A 125 -8.24 2.62 -1.93
C GLN A 125 -7.86 2.18 -0.52
N ALA A 126 -7.28 0.98 -0.38
CA ALA A 126 -6.92 0.42 0.92
C ALA A 126 -5.65 1.07 1.50
N ALA A 127 -4.69 1.49 0.70
CA ALA A 127 -3.49 2.19 1.18
C ALA A 127 -3.81 3.66 1.51
N ASP A 128 -4.49 4.37 0.60
CA ASP A 128 -4.74 5.81 0.72
C ASP A 128 -5.90 6.12 1.68
N GLY A 129 -7.02 5.39 1.54
CA GLY A 129 -8.22 5.61 2.35
C GLY A 129 -8.02 5.33 3.83
N SER A 130 -7.13 4.39 4.16
CA SER A 130 -6.86 3.94 5.53
C SER A 130 -5.73 4.69 6.22
N PHE A 131 -4.94 5.48 5.48
CA PHE A 131 -3.68 6.05 5.96
C PHE A 131 -3.85 6.93 7.21
N ASN A 132 -4.77 7.89 7.19
CA ASN A 132 -4.99 8.78 8.33
C ASN A 132 -5.49 8.03 9.57
N THR A 133 -6.36 7.03 9.41
CA THR A 133 -6.84 6.22 10.54
C THR A 133 -5.70 5.43 11.17
N LEU A 134 -4.80 4.87 10.37
CA LEU A 134 -3.61 4.17 10.89
C LEU A 134 -2.66 5.13 11.60
N LEU A 135 -2.50 6.36 11.09
CA LEU A 135 -1.72 7.41 11.74
C LEU A 135 -2.32 7.86 13.08
N GLU A 136 -3.64 8.04 13.15
CA GLU A 136 -4.34 8.38 14.39
C GLU A 136 -4.26 7.26 15.43
N LEU A 137 -4.37 6.01 15.01
CA LEU A 137 -4.31 4.87 15.90
C LEU A 137 -2.89 4.60 16.41
N GLY A 138 -1.90 4.67 15.53
CA GLY A 138 -0.55 4.15 15.78
C GLY A 138 0.54 5.21 15.99
N PHE A 139 0.26 6.48 15.75
CA PHE A 139 1.28 7.55 15.70
C PHE A 139 0.82 8.88 16.33
N ALA A 140 -0.24 8.88 17.14
CA ALA A 140 -0.83 10.11 17.68
C ALA A 140 0.18 10.93 18.50
N SER A 141 0.99 10.28 19.33
CA SER A 141 2.04 10.90 20.14
C SER A 141 3.14 11.50 19.26
N ALA A 142 3.54 10.84 18.18
CA ALA A 142 4.53 11.34 17.23
C ALA A 142 4.00 12.56 16.48
N ILE A 143 2.74 12.52 16.04
CA ILE A 143 2.06 13.64 15.37
C ILE A 143 2.00 14.88 16.27
N ARG A 144 1.70 14.71 17.57
CA ARG A 144 1.70 15.81 18.54
C ARG A 144 3.08 16.45 18.68
N LYS A 145 4.13 15.64 18.82
CA LYS A 145 5.52 16.12 18.94
C LYS A 145 5.97 16.86 17.67
N GLU A 146 5.66 16.32 16.50
CA GLU A 146 5.96 16.95 15.20
C GLU A 146 5.23 18.30 15.07
N TYR A 147 3.97 18.37 15.49
CA TYR A 147 3.22 19.63 15.49
C TYR A 147 3.86 20.68 16.39
N GLU A 148 4.16 20.34 17.64
CA GLU A 148 4.82 21.24 18.60
C GLU A 148 6.18 21.73 18.07
N TRP A 149 6.96 20.83 17.47
CA TRP A 149 8.24 21.17 16.84
C TRP A 149 8.06 22.16 15.70
N ARG A 150 7.11 21.94 14.78
CA ARG A 150 6.85 22.85 13.65
C ARG A 150 6.41 24.23 14.12
N VAL A 151 5.48 24.28 15.07
CA VAL A 151 5.02 25.54 15.67
C VAL A 151 6.17 26.30 16.33
N SER A 152 7.03 25.60 17.09
CA SER A 152 8.19 26.23 17.76
C SER A 152 9.21 26.84 16.79
N ARG A 153 9.25 26.39 15.53
CA ARG A 153 10.18 26.85 14.49
C ARG A 153 9.55 27.74 13.42
N GLY A 154 8.24 27.97 13.48
CA GLY A 154 7.51 28.70 12.45
C GLY A 154 7.39 27.93 11.12
N GLU A 155 7.51 26.61 11.16
CA GLU A 155 7.38 25.73 9.98
C GLU A 155 5.90 25.48 9.64
N SER A 156 5.61 25.19 8.37
CA SER A 156 4.24 24.94 7.89
C SER A 156 3.64 23.66 8.47
N THR A 157 2.42 23.73 9.03
CA THR A 157 1.67 22.58 9.58
C THR A 157 0.62 22.01 8.64
N ARG A 158 0.57 22.42 7.37
CA ARG A 158 -0.50 22.05 6.42
C ARG A 158 -0.76 20.55 6.30
N ASN A 159 0.29 19.72 6.35
CA ASN A 159 0.14 18.25 6.27
C ASN A 159 -0.42 17.63 7.57
N LEU A 160 -0.41 18.37 8.67
CA LEU A 160 -0.94 17.95 9.97
C LEU A 160 -2.38 18.44 10.19
N ASP A 161 -2.95 19.23 9.27
CA ASP A 161 -4.30 19.79 9.40
C ASP A 161 -5.36 18.68 9.51
N ALA A 162 -5.13 17.53 8.86
CA ALA A 162 -5.97 16.33 9.00
C ALA A 162 -6.05 15.80 10.45
N PHE A 163 -5.04 16.11 11.28
CA PHE A 163 -4.91 15.67 12.66
C PHE A 163 -5.12 16.81 13.67
N ALA A 164 -5.76 17.93 13.26
CA ALA A 164 -5.97 19.08 14.14
C ALA A 164 -6.70 18.73 15.45
N HIS A 165 -7.52 17.68 15.47
CA HIS A 165 -8.18 17.18 16.67
C HIS A 165 -7.22 16.53 17.68
N LEU A 166 -6.05 16.05 17.25
CA LEU A 166 -5.01 15.51 18.13
C LEU A 166 -4.15 16.59 18.77
N THR A 167 -4.08 17.78 18.17
CA THR A 167 -3.17 18.88 18.55
C THR A 167 -3.88 20.05 19.22
N ARG A 168 -5.19 20.23 19.00
CA ARG A 168 -6.00 21.19 19.76
C ARG A 168 -6.16 20.68 21.19
N ARG A 169 -5.75 21.49 22.18
CA ARG A 169 -6.09 21.24 23.59
C ARG A 169 -7.62 21.22 23.71
N PRO A 170 -8.22 20.27 24.44
CA PRO A 170 -9.64 20.34 24.76
C PRO A 170 -9.88 21.65 25.51
N GLU A 171 -10.79 22.48 24.99
CA GLU A 171 -11.33 23.61 25.75
C GLU A 171 -12.00 23.02 27.00
N ARG A 172 -11.47 23.36 28.17
CA ARG A 172 -12.07 23.05 29.46
C ARG A 172 -13.07 24.13 29.82
#